data_AF-A0A2M7Z5J4-F1
#
_entry.id   AF-A0A2M7Z5J4-F1
#
_cell.length_a   1.000
_cell.length_b   1.000
_cell.length_c   1.000
_cell.angle_alpha   90.00
_cell.angle_beta   90.00
_cell.angle_gamma   90.00
#
_symmetry.space_group_name_H-M   'P 1'
#
loop_
_entity.id
_entity.type
_entity.pdbx_description
1 polymer ?
#
loop_
_entity_poly.entity_id
_entity_poly.type
_entity_poly.pdbx_seq_one_letter_code
_entity_poly.pdbx_strand_id
1 'polypeptide(L)' 'SSELRQLFFKIVRAGFSQPRKQLANNFSKMLKLDKEKVKEWLLKNDIQPSQRAETLTINDWLKLRRSFPF' A
#
# COMPACT_ATOMS: atom_id res chain seq x y z
N SER A 1 -4.92 -15.09 -13.32
CA SER A 1 -3.83 -15.51 -12.40
C SER A 1 -2.60 -14.59 -12.46
N SER A 2 -2.19 -14.06 -13.62
CA SER A 2 -1.05 -13.12 -13.75
C SER A 2 -1.30 -11.74 -13.14
N GLU A 3 -2.45 -11.13 -13.39
CA GLU A 3 -2.74 -9.74 -13.00
C GLU A 3 -2.75 -9.50 -11.49
N LEU A 4 -3.32 -10.44 -10.71
CA LEU A 4 -3.32 -10.36 -9.25
C LEU A 4 -1.89 -10.36 -8.67
N ARG A 5 -0.97 -11.11 -9.28
CA ARG A 5 0.45 -11.10 -8.89
C ARG A 5 1.10 -9.78 -9.29
N GLN A 6 0.82 -9.26 -10.49
CA GLN A 6 1.34 -7.96 -10.92
C GLN A 6 0.86 -6.83 -9.99
N LEU A 7 -0.42 -6.81 -9.63
CA LEU A 7 -0.97 -5.83 -8.70
C LEU A 7 -0.34 -5.95 -7.30
N PHE A 8 -0.18 -7.18 -6.79
CA PHE A 8 0.52 -7.41 -5.52
C PHE A 8 1.91 -6.79 -5.53
N PHE A 9 2.74 -7.14 -6.52
CA PHE A 9 4.10 -6.61 -6.62
C PHE A 9 4.13 -5.10 -6.89
N LYS A 10 3.17 -4.55 -7.64
CA LYS A 10 3.01 -3.10 -7.84
C LYS A 10 2.81 -2.39 -6.50
N ILE A 11 1.90 -2.89 -5.67
CA ILE A 11 1.62 -2.33 -4.34
C ILE A 11 2.87 -2.46 -3.44
N VAL A 12 3.46 -3.65 -3.35
CA VAL A 12 4.66 -3.87 -2.50
C VAL A 12 5.81 -2.95 -2.93
N ARG A 13 6.14 -2.87 -4.22
CA ARG A 13 7.19 -1.99 -4.73
C ARG A 13 6.91 -0.52 -4.45
N ALA A 14 5.66 -0.07 -4.60
CA ALA A 14 5.28 1.29 -4.25
C ALA A 14 5.53 1.58 -2.77
N GLY A 15 5.16 0.65 -1.89
CA GLY A 15 5.37 0.76 -0.44
C GLY A 15 6.86 0.87 -0.05
N PHE A 16 7.74 0.10 -0.69
CA PHE A 16 9.18 0.10 -0.43
C PHE A 16 9.99 1.15 -1.21
N SER A 17 9.34 1.95 -2.06
CA SER A 17 10.04 2.92 -2.93
C SER A 17 10.90 3.96 -2.19
N GLN A 18 10.50 4.35 -0.97
CA GLN A 18 11.25 5.25 -0.09
C GLN A 18 11.16 4.69 1.35
N PRO A 19 12.13 3.87 1.79
CA PRO A 19 12.04 3.06 3.02
C PRO A 19 11.81 3.84 4.32
N ARG A 20 12.22 5.12 4.36
CA ARG A 20 12.09 5.99 5.53
C ARG A 20 10.79 6.79 5.56
N LYS A 21 9.98 6.73 4.50
CA LYS A 21 8.72 7.47 4.41
C LYS A 21 7.54 6.61 4.85
N GLN A 22 6.54 7.28 5.40
CA GLN A 22 5.24 6.71 5.74
C GLN A 22 4.56 6.12 4.50
N LEU A 23 3.81 5.02 4.68
CA LEU A 23 3.10 4.31 3.62
C LEU A 23 2.19 5.22 2.80
N ALA A 24 1.45 6.12 3.44
CA ALA A 24 0.56 7.04 2.72
C ALA A 24 1.31 7.94 1.74
N ASN A 25 2.52 8.40 2.09
CA ASN A 25 3.35 9.20 1.21
C ASN A 25 3.92 8.38 0.05
N ASN A 26 4.30 7.12 0.33
CA ASN A 26 4.83 6.23 -0.68
C ASN A 26 3.77 5.85 -1.71
N PHE A 27 2.58 5.45 -1.27
CA PHE A 27 1.49 5.11 -2.19
C PHE A 27 0.95 6.31 -2.95
N SER A 28 0.69 7.44 -2.29
CA SER A 28 0.23 8.64 -2.99
C SER A 28 1.20 9.06 -4.10
N LYS A 29 2.52 9.06 -3.81
CA LYS A 29 3.53 9.45 -4.81
C LYS A 29 3.73 8.41 -5.91
N MET A 30 3.86 7.13 -5.57
CA MET A 30 4.23 6.09 -6.55
C MET A 30 3.05 5.57 -7.35
N LEU A 31 1.86 5.54 -6.76
CA LEU A 31 0.64 5.13 -7.44
C LEU A 31 -0.12 6.32 -8.06
N LYS A 32 0.37 7.56 -7.84
CA LYS A 32 -0.26 8.81 -8.28
C LYS A 32 -1.71 8.92 -7.80
N LEU A 33 -1.92 8.58 -6.53
CA LEU A 33 -3.24 8.56 -5.88
C LEU A 33 -3.40 9.73 -4.93
N ASP A 34 -4.66 10.15 -4.76
CA ASP A 34 -5.03 11.11 -3.74
C ASP A 34 -4.65 10.58 -2.35
N LYS A 35 -4.05 11.46 -1.53
CA LYS A 35 -3.47 11.06 -0.25
C LYS A 35 -4.52 10.70 0.78
N GLU A 36 -5.68 11.36 0.78
CA GLU A 36 -6.75 11.07 1.73
C GLU A 36 -7.39 9.72 1.41
N LYS A 37 -7.67 9.43 0.12
CA LYS A 37 -8.15 8.10 -0.30
C LYS A 37 -7.18 6.97 0.06
N VAL A 38 -5.87 7.22 -0.03
CA VAL A 38 -4.85 6.25 0.40
C VAL A 38 -4.90 6.03 1.91
N LYS A 39 -5.06 7.08 2.72
CA LYS A 39 -5.19 6.93 4.18
C LYS A 39 -6.42 6.11 4.55
N GLU A 40 -7.57 6.41 3.94
CA GLU A 40 -8.82 5.67 4.15
C GLU A 40 -8.65 4.19 3.78
N TRP A 41 -8.03 3.90 2.64
CA TRP A 41 -7.75 2.54 2.21
C TRP A 41 -6.84 1.80 3.21
N LEU A 42 -5.79 2.44 3.71
CA LEU A 42 -4.90 1.84 4.71
C LEU A 42 -5.64 1.55 6.03
N LEU A 43 -6.40 2.53 6.53
CA LEU A 43 -7.16 2.39 7.77
C LEU A 43 -8.23 1.28 7.68
N LYS A 44 -8.88 1.14 6.52
CA LYS A 44 -9.84 0.04 6.27
C LYS A 44 -9.21 -1.36 6.37
N ASN A 45 -7.89 -1.47 6.24
CA ASN A 45 -7.14 -2.72 6.36
C ASN A 45 -6.39 -2.83 7.70
N ASP A 46 -6.73 -2.02 8.70
CA ASP A 46 -6.07 -1.94 10.01
C ASP A 46 -4.60 -1.53 9.94
N ILE A 47 -4.21 -0.77 8.91
CA ILE A 47 -2.84 -0.29 8.69
C ILE A 47 -2.80 1.21 8.95
N GLN A 48 -1.92 1.63 9.85
CA GLN A 48 -1.74 3.04 10.15
C GLN A 48 -1.05 3.74 8.97
N PRO A 49 -1.59 4.87 8.48
CA PRO A 49 -1.00 5.58 7.35
C PRO A 49 0.46 6.04 7.57
N SER A 50 0.84 6.19 8.84
CA SER A 50 2.18 6.56 9.31
C SER A 50 3.18 5.40 9.37
N GLN A 51 2.74 4.14 9.25
CA GLN A 51 3.62 2.98 9.27
C GLN A 51 4.61 2.99 8.10
N ARG A 52 5.75 2.32 8.30
CA ARG A 52 6.72 2.06 7.24
C ARG A 52 6.42 0.71 6.61
N ALA A 53 6.78 0.52 5.35
CA ALA A 53 6.48 -0.71 4.62
C ALA A 53 7.05 -1.97 5.29
N GLU A 54 8.21 -1.86 5.94
CA GLU A 54 8.86 -2.98 6.64
C GLU A 54 8.07 -3.52 7.85
N THR A 55 7.09 -2.77 8.37
CA THR A 55 6.29 -3.21 9.52
C THR A 55 5.07 -4.04 9.13
N LEU A 56 4.76 -4.17 7.83
CA LEU A 56 3.62 -4.93 7.33
C LEU A 56 3.98 -6.40 7.14
N THR A 57 3.10 -7.29 7.59
CA THR A 57 3.20 -8.73 7.33
C THR A 57 2.76 -9.06 5.90
N ILE A 58 3.09 -10.25 5.40
CA ILE A 58 2.59 -10.74 4.11
C ILE A 58 1.06 -10.70 4.04
N ASN A 59 0.38 -11.01 5.14
CA ASN A 59 -1.08 -10.96 5.21
C ASN A 59 -1.62 -9.53 5.03
N ASP A 60 -0.93 -8.52 5.56
CA ASP A 60 -1.31 -7.12 5.38
C ASP A 60 -1.20 -6.71 3.90
N TRP A 61 -0.13 -7.12 3.23
CA TRP A 61 0.03 -6.89 1.79
C TRP A 61 -1.06 -7.59 0.96
N LEU A 62 -1.48 -8.80 1.37
CA LEU A 62 -2.58 -9.52 0.73
C LEU A 62 -3.92 -8.82 0.96
N LYS A 63 -4.18 -8.30 2.18
CA LYS A 63 -5.37 -7.49 2.50
C LYS A 63 -5.43 -6.24 1.61
N LEU A 64 -4.33 -5.48 1.54
CA LEU A 64 -4.21 -4.30 0.68
C LEU A 64 -4.54 -4.64 -0.78
N ARG A 65 -3.93 -5.69 -1.34
CA ARG A 65 -4.21 -6.11 -2.72
C ARG A 65 -5.69 -6.50 -2.92
N ARG A 66 -6.29 -7.23 -1.98
CA ARG A 66 -7.69 -7.68 -2.06
C ARG A 66 -8.67 -6.51 -2.01
N SER A 67 -8.35 -5.46 -1.26
CA SER A 67 -9.21 -4.30 -1.04
C SER A 67 -8.87 -3.09 -1.92
N PHE A 68 -7.93 -3.24 -2.87
CA PHE A 68 -7.45 -2.15 -3.72
C PHE A 68 -8.60 -1.52 -4.53
N PRO A 69 -8.95 -0.25 -4.30
CA PRO A 69 -10.16 0.35 -4.87
C PRO A 69 -9.92 1.23 -6.11
N PHE A 70 -8.72 1.19 -6.70
CA PHE A 70 -8.29 2.03 -7.82
C PHE A 70 -7.95 1.21 -9.05
#